data_AF-Q2C8J1-F1
#
_entry.id   AF-Q2C8J1-F1
#
_cell.length_a   1.000
_cell.length_b   1.000
_cell.length_c   1.000
_cell.angle_alpha   90.00
_cell.angle_beta   90.00
_cell.angle_gamma   90.00
#
_symmetry.space_group_name_H-M   'P 1'
#
loop_
_entity.id
_entity.type
_entity.pdbx_description
1 polymer ?
#
loop_
_entity_poly.entity_id
_entity_poly.type
_entity_poly.pdbx_seq_one_letter_code
_entity_poly.pdbx_strand_id
1 'polypeptide(L)'
;MNMINIGLTGLNANKTALDVTAHNVANVNTPGFSRQQAMMSALAGNNILSAGSGVEVASIRRISDQFIVKQTWAATSQQAASNANLDSMTMLESLLGGEGFNISAGLDSLYSALNDATLKPESTPNRQQIINEAKALSRRFNTL
;
A
#
# COMPACT_ATOMS: atom_id res chain seq x y z
N MET A 1 7.05 38.04 38.35
CA MET A 1 6.47 36.72 38.68
C MET A 1 7.01 36.30 40.04
N ASN A 2 6.13 35.95 41.00
CA ASN A 2 6.51 35.53 42.36
C ASN A 2 6.67 34.00 42.41
N MET A 3 7.45 33.47 43.35
CA MET A 3 7.67 32.04 43.62
C MET A 3 6.38 31.21 43.62
N ILE A 4 5.27 31.77 44.09
CA ILE A 4 3.95 31.12 44.09
C ILE A 4 3.49 30.78 42.67
N ASN A 5 3.70 31.67 41.69
CA ASN A 5 3.32 31.41 40.29
C ASN A 5 4.21 30.34 39.65
N ILE A 6 5.49 30.27 40.05
CA ILE A 6 6.42 29.21 39.63
C ILE A 6 5.96 27.85 40.21
N GLY A 7 5.58 27.82 41.48
CA GLY A 7 5.00 26.63 42.10
C GLY A 7 3.69 26.19 41.45
N LEU A 8 2.79 27.14 41.13
CA LEU A 8 1.53 26.87 40.46
C LEU A 8 1.72 26.27 39.06
N THR A 9 2.63 26.85 38.27
CA THR A 9 2.96 26.32 36.92
C THR A 9 3.57 24.92 37.00
N GLY A 10 4.45 24.68 37.98
CA GLY A 10 4.99 23.35 38.27
C GLY A 10 3.91 22.33 38.65
N LEU A 11 2.98 22.70 39.52
CA LEU A 11 1.87 21.82 39.91
C LEU A 11 0.98 21.48 38.72
N ASN A 12 0.61 22.48 37.91
CA ASN A 12 -0.23 22.29 36.74
C ASN A 12 0.46 21.40 35.69
N ALA A 13 1.76 21.60 35.44
CA ALA A 13 2.50 20.76 34.51
C ALA A 13 2.57 19.30 34.99
N ASN A 14 2.81 19.07 36.28
CA ASN A 14 2.83 17.73 36.85
C ASN A 14 1.45 17.06 36.87
N LYS A 15 0.37 17.81 37.11
CA LYS A 15 -1.01 17.30 36.97
C LYS A 15 -1.24 16.75 35.57
N THR A 16 -0.90 17.51 34.54
CA THR A 16 -1.01 17.05 33.15
C THR A 16 -0.14 15.81 32.86
N ALA A 17 1.07 15.76 33.41
CA ALA A 17 1.94 14.59 33.26
C ALA A 17 1.36 13.32 33.94
N LEU A 18 0.69 13.48 35.08
CA LEU A 18 -0.03 12.40 35.75
C LEU A 18 -1.24 11.96 34.93
N ASP A 19 -2.00 12.88 34.36
CA ASP A 19 -3.14 12.55 33.49
C ASP A 19 -2.70 11.74 32.26
N VAL A 20 -1.59 12.13 31.62
CA VAL A 20 -0.99 11.36 30.52
C VAL A 20 -0.54 9.97 30.97
N THR A 21 0.02 9.87 32.18
CA THR A 21 0.44 8.59 32.76
C THR A 21 -0.77 7.70 33.04
N ALA A 22 -1.84 8.24 33.61
CA ALA A 22 -3.08 7.52 33.86
C ALA A 22 -3.70 7.02 32.55
N HIS A 23 -3.72 7.85 31.50
CA HIS A 23 -4.19 7.47 30.18
C HIS A 23 -3.37 6.33 29.57
N ASN A 24 -2.04 6.37 29.71
CA ASN A 24 -1.17 5.29 29.25
C ASN A 24 -1.41 3.97 29.99
N VAL A 25 -1.54 4.03 31.31
CA VAL A 25 -1.79 2.83 32.14
C VAL A 25 -3.14 2.22 31.82
N ALA A 26 -4.18 3.05 31.67
CA ALA A 26 -5.53 2.58 31.33
C ALA A 26 -5.59 1.86 29.97
N ASN A 27 -4.74 2.26 29.01
CA ASN A 27 -4.77 1.75 27.64
C ASN A 27 -3.57 0.83 27.30
N VAL A 28 -2.78 0.42 28.29
CA VAL A 28 -1.55 -0.36 28.04
C VAL A 28 -1.82 -1.69 27.33
N ASN A 29 -3.00 -2.28 27.57
CA ASN A 29 -3.43 -3.55 26.97
C ASN A 29 -4.33 -3.36 25.75
N THR A 30 -4.56 -2.12 25.30
CA THR A 30 -5.38 -1.83 24.12
C THR A 30 -4.53 -2.01 22.85
N PRO A 31 -4.87 -2.95 21.95
CA PRO A 31 -4.14 -3.14 20.70
C PRO A 31 -4.09 -1.84 19.86
N GLY A 32 -2.92 -1.52 19.32
CA GLY A 32 -2.70 -0.29 18.56
C GLY A 32 -2.53 0.98 19.39
N PHE A 33 -2.65 0.90 20.72
CA PHE A 33 -2.32 2.02 21.60
C PHE A 33 -0.82 2.31 21.56
N SER A 34 -0.46 3.59 21.61
CA SER A 34 0.93 4.03 21.64
C SER A 34 1.09 5.05 22.75
N ARG A 35 2.10 4.79 23.59
CA ARG A 35 2.39 5.56 24.79
C ARG A 35 2.59 7.04 24.45
N GLN A 36 2.02 7.90 25.27
CA GLN A 36 2.17 9.34 25.19
C GLN A 36 3.15 9.86 26.26
N GLN A 37 3.84 10.95 25.98
CA GLN A 37 4.77 11.62 26.88
C GLN A 37 4.49 13.12 26.88
N ALA A 38 4.20 13.68 28.05
CA ALA A 38 4.16 15.12 28.26
C ALA A 38 5.58 15.69 28.21
N MET A 39 5.81 16.64 27.31
CA MET A 39 7.07 17.36 27.16
C MET A 39 6.96 18.69 27.87
N MET A 40 7.78 18.88 28.89
CA MET A 40 7.83 20.12 29.65
C MET A 40 8.87 21.07 29.07
N SER A 41 8.56 22.37 29.06
CA SER A 41 9.47 23.43 28.65
C SER A 41 9.50 24.53 29.71
N ALA A 42 10.67 25.13 29.91
CA ALA A 42 10.82 26.26 30.80
C ALA A 42 10.22 27.51 30.16
N LEU A 43 9.45 28.30 30.92
CA LEU A 43 9.04 29.62 30.48
C LEU A 43 10.22 30.59 30.64
N ALA A 44 10.50 31.33 29.57
CA ALA A 44 11.56 32.34 29.57
C ALA A 44 11.32 33.41 30.64
N GLY A 45 12.42 33.90 31.23
CA GLY A 45 12.41 35.05 32.11
C GLY A 45 12.27 36.35 31.31
N ASN A 46 11.69 37.38 31.92
CA ASN A 46 11.44 38.68 31.25
C ASN A 46 12.72 39.50 30.96
N ASN A 47 13.88 39.09 31.46
CA ASN A 47 15.17 39.76 31.24
C ASN A 47 16.34 38.78 31.53
N ILE A 48 17.56 39.14 31.12
CA ILE A 48 18.82 38.38 31.28
C ILE A 48 19.14 38.07 32.76
N LEU A 49 18.66 38.91 33.69
CA LEU A 49 18.83 38.74 35.15
C LEU A 49 17.71 37.92 35.81
N SER A 50 16.78 37.34 35.03
CA SER A 50 15.64 36.59 35.56
C SER A 50 15.96 35.10 35.72
N ALA A 51 15.61 34.53 36.87
CA ALA A 51 15.76 33.10 37.18
C ALA A 51 14.75 32.18 36.42
N GLY A 52 13.98 32.73 35.48
CA GLY A 52 12.92 32.02 34.74
C GLY A 52 11.51 32.26 35.28
N SER A 53 10.50 31.87 34.51
CA SER A 53 9.07 32.15 34.82
C SER A 53 8.26 30.90 35.15
N GLY A 54 8.91 29.74 35.35
CA GLY A 54 8.25 28.46 35.65
C GLY A 54 8.33 27.46 34.49
N VAL A 55 7.37 26.54 34.43
CA VAL A 55 7.33 25.45 33.45
C VAL A 55 5.95 25.29 32.85
N GLU A 56 5.87 24.92 31.58
CA GLU A 56 4.63 24.55 30.90
C GLU A 56 4.78 23.19 30.22
N VAL A 57 3.64 22.60 29.88
CA VAL A 57 3.60 21.45 28.97
C VAL A 57 3.56 21.98 27.55
N ALA A 58 4.71 21.93 26.87
CA ALA A 58 4.85 22.42 25.51
C ALA A 58 4.11 21.52 24.50
N SER A 59 4.10 20.21 24.73
CA SER A 59 3.37 19.25 23.89
C SER A 59 3.17 17.91 24.60
N ILE A 60 2.23 17.11 24.10
CA ILE A 60 2.15 15.69 24.41
C ILE A 60 2.53 14.95 23.13
N ARG A 61 3.66 14.25 23.15
CA ARG A 61 4.14 13.49 21.99
C ARG A 61 3.86 12.01 22.16
N ARG A 62 3.68 11.34 21.03
CA ARG A 62 3.57 9.89 20.98
C ARG A 62 4.97 9.27 20.91
N ILE A 63 5.21 8.22 21.69
CA ILE A 63 6.43 7.43 21.64
C ILE A 63 6.19 6.31 20.63
N SER A 64 6.78 6.48 19.45
CA SER A 64 6.86 5.46 18.41
C SER A 64 8.27 5.41 17.86
N ASP A 65 8.71 4.21 17.49
CA ASP A 65 9.96 4.04 16.77
C ASP A 65 9.76 4.47 15.31
N GLN A 66 10.30 5.65 14.97
CA GLN A 66 10.17 6.22 13.63
C GLN A 66 10.90 5.39 12.56
N PHE A 67 11.92 4.60 12.94
CA PHE A 67 12.57 3.68 12.02
C PHE A 67 11.64 2.53 11.66
N ILE A 68 11.00 1.91 12.66
CA ILE A 68 10.02 0.84 12.42
C ILE A 68 8.84 1.36 11.60
N VAL A 69 8.31 2.55 11.90
CA VAL A 69 7.21 3.15 11.13
C VAL A 69 7.59 3.31 9.65
N LYS A 70 8.78 3.85 9.38
CA LYS A 70 9.27 4.01 8.00
C LYS A 70 9.48 2.66 7.31
N GLN A 71 10.03 1.67 8.02
CA GLN A 71 10.23 0.33 7.50
C GLN A 71 8.89 -0.32 7.12
N THR A 72 7.87 -0.18 7.97
CA THR A 72 6.52 -0.68 7.68
C THR A 72 5.92 -0.01 6.45
N TRP A 73 6.06 1.31 6.30
CA TRP A 73 5.59 2.01 5.11
C TRP A 73 6.30 1.55 3.84
N ALA A 74 7.63 1.41 3.88
CA ALA A 74 8.41 0.94 2.74
C ALA A 74 8.00 -0.49 2.34
N ALA A 75 7.91 -1.41 3.31
CA ALA A 75 7.50 -2.79 3.06
C ALA A 75 6.07 -2.88 2.51
N THR A 76 5.13 -2.10 3.06
CA THR A 76 3.74 -2.06 2.59
C THR A 76 3.65 -1.52 1.17
N SER A 77 4.40 -0.45 0.86
CA SER A 77 4.44 0.12 -0.49
C SER A 77 5.01 -0.87 -1.51
N GLN A 78 6.10 -1.57 -1.16
CA GLN A 78 6.69 -2.59 -2.02
C GLN A 78 5.72 -3.76 -2.24
N GLN A 79 5.05 -4.23 -1.19
CA GLN A 79 4.05 -5.28 -1.29
C GLN A 79 2.90 -4.89 -2.21
N ALA A 80 2.37 -3.67 -2.05
CA ALA A 80 1.29 -3.17 -2.91
C ALA A 80 1.70 -3.09 -4.37
N ALA A 81 2.93 -2.62 -4.66
CA ALA A 81 3.47 -2.58 -6.01
C ALA A 81 3.64 -3.99 -6.61
N SER A 82 4.16 -4.94 -5.83
CA SER A 82 4.29 -6.34 -6.26
C SER A 82 2.93 -6.99 -6.51
N ASN A 83 1.92 -6.73 -5.67
CA ASN A 83 0.57 -7.26 -5.86
C ASN A 83 -0.08 -6.70 -7.12
N ALA A 84 0.01 -5.38 -7.37
CA ALA A 84 -0.53 -4.78 -8.59
C ALA A 84 0.11 -5.34 -9.87
N ASN A 85 1.42 -5.62 -9.83
CA ASN A 85 2.11 -6.32 -10.92
C ASN A 85 1.61 -7.75 -11.07
N LEU A 86 1.47 -8.49 -9.96
CA LEU A 86 0.96 -9.86 -9.98
C LEU A 86 -0.44 -9.90 -10.59
N ASP A 87 -1.36 -9.05 -10.14
CA ASP A 87 -2.73 -8.98 -10.65
C ASP A 87 -2.76 -8.73 -12.17
N SER A 88 -1.89 -7.83 -12.63
CA SER A 88 -1.75 -7.51 -14.06
C SER A 88 -1.20 -8.71 -14.86
N MET A 89 -0.19 -9.40 -14.33
CA MET A 89 0.40 -10.58 -14.95
C MET A 89 -0.57 -11.76 -14.97
N THR A 90 -1.32 -11.99 -13.89
CA THR A 90 -2.35 -13.03 -13.81
C THR A 90 -3.49 -12.76 -14.79
N MET A 91 -3.88 -11.50 -14.97
CA MET A 91 -4.85 -11.14 -16.01
C MET A 91 -4.32 -11.47 -17.42
N LEU A 92 -3.06 -11.13 -17.71
CA LEU A 92 -2.44 -11.49 -18.99
C LEU A 92 -2.33 -13.01 -19.19
N GLU A 93 -1.92 -13.74 -18.15
CA GLU A 93 -1.84 -15.21 -18.18
C GLU A 93 -3.23 -15.82 -18.45
N SER A 94 -4.28 -15.34 -17.79
CA SER A 94 -5.64 -15.80 -18.01
C SER A 94 -6.14 -15.49 -19.42
N LEU A 95 -5.78 -14.34 -19.99
CA LEU A 95 -6.15 -13.97 -21.36
C LEU A 95 -5.43 -14.85 -22.39
N LEU A 96 -4.13 -15.09 -22.22
CA LEU A 96 -3.33 -15.90 -23.14
C LEU A 96 -3.62 -17.40 -23.00
N GLY A 97 -3.95 -17.86 -21.78
CA GLY A 97 -4.27 -19.25 -21.47
C GLY A 97 -5.73 -19.65 -21.69
N GLY A 98 -6.63 -18.68 -21.86
CA GLY A 98 -8.06 -18.93 -22.05
C GLY A 98 -8.37 -19.68 -23.35
N GLU A 99 -9.19 -20.74 -23.25
CA GLU A 99 -9.70 -21.46 -24.42
C GLU A 99 -10.53 -20.52 -25.29
N GLY A 100 -10.01 -20.20 -26.49
CA GLY A 100 -10.61 -19.24 -27.43
C GLY A 100 -9.67 -18.12 -27.86
N PHE A 101 -8.78 -17.66 -26.97
CA PHE A 101 -7.79 -16.61 -27.25
C PHE A 101 -6.39 -17.15 -27.50
N ASN A 102 -6.14 -18.42 -27.17
CA ASN A 102 -4.87 -19.09 -27.45
C ASN A 102 -4.55 -19.05 -28.97
N ILE A 103 -3.50 -18.29 -29.30
CA ILE A 103 -3.02 -18.11 -30.68
C ILE A 103 -2.42 -19.42 -31.21
N SER A 104 -1.67 -20.17 -30.40
CA SER A 104 -1.04 -21.43 -30.80
C SER A 104 -2.08 -22.45 -31.27
N ALA A 105 -3.16 -22.64 -30.51
CA ALA A 105 -4.27 -23.51 -30.91
C ALA A 105 -4.93 -23.04 -32.23
N GLY A 106 -4.94 -21.74 -32.50
CA GLY A 106 -5.50 -21.18 -33.74
C GLY A 106 -4.59 -21.39 -34.94
N LEU A 107 -3.27 -21.32 -34.73
CA LEU A 107 -2.27 -21.68 -35.72
C LEU A 107 -2.35 -23.18 -36.05
N ASP A 108 -2.48 -24.04 -35.04
CA ASP A 108 -2.62 -25.49 -35.23
C ASP A 108 -3.85 -25.82 -36.10
N SER A 109 -5.00 -25.21 -35.83
CA SER A 109 -6.21 -25.37 -36.66
C SER A 109 -6.01 -24.90 -38.10
N LEU A 110 -5.36 -23.76 -38.30
CA LEU A 110 -5.07 -23.23 -39.64
C LEU A 110 -4.13 -24.15 -40.41
N TYR A 111 -3.05 -24.64 -39.78
CA TYR A 111 -2.12 -25.58 -40.39
C TYR A 111 -2.79 -26.92 -40.72
N SER A 112 -3.67 -27.43 -39.86
CA SER A 112 -4.45 -28.63 -40.14
C SER A 112 -5.35 -28.43 -41.37
N ALA A 113 -6.06 -27.30 -41.46
CA ALA A 113 -6.91 -27.00 -42.61
C ALA A 113 -6.11 -26.85 -43.93
N LEU A 114 -4.91 -26.28 -43.86
CA LEU A 114 -3.99 -26.22 -45.00
C LEU A 114 -3.54 -27.62 -45.43
N ASN A 115 -3.17 -28.48 -44.48
CA ASN A 115 -2.76 -29.85 -44.76
C ASN A 115 -3.89 -30.66 -45.43
N ASP A 116 -5.13 -30.55 -44.91
CA ASP A 116 -6.30 -31.23 -45.50
C ASP A 116 -6.61 -30.74 -46.93
N ALA A 117 -6.34 -29.47 -47.23
CA ALA A 117 -6.48 -28.95 -48.59
C ALA A 117 -5.36 -29.44 -49.52
N THR A 118 -4.15 -29.72 -49.03
CA THR A 118 -3.09 -30.32 -49.88
C THR A 118 -3.43 -31.74 -50.33
N LEU A 119 -4.18 -32.49 -49.52
CA LEU A 119 -4.65 -33.84 -49.87
C LEU A 119 -5.74 -33.83 -50.95
N LYS A 120 -6.56 -32.77 -51.01
CA LYS A 120 -7.69 -32.61 -51.97
C LYS A 120 -7.85 -31.13 -52.40
N PRO A 121 -6.97 -30.60 -53.25
CA PRO A 121 -6.94 -29.17 -53.59
C PRO A 121 -8.19 -28.70 -54.38
N GLU A 122 -8.84 -29.61 -55.10
CA GLU A 122 -10.07 -29.36 -55.84
C GLU A 122 -11.30 -29.19 -54.93
N SER A 123 -11.24 -29.67 -53.68
CA SER A 123 -12.34 -29.59 -52.71
C SER A 123 -12.67 -28.14 -52.34
N THR A 124 -13.79 -27.63 -52.83
CA THR A 124 -14.34 -26.33 -52.41
C THR A 124 -14.59 -26.24 -50.89
N PRO A 125 -15.13 -27.29 -50.23
CA PRO A 125 -15.24 -27.32 -48.76
C PRO A 125 -13.90 -27.09 -48.03
N ASN A 126 -12.81 -27.74 -48.45
CA ASN A 126 -11.51 -27.62 -47.79
C ASN A 126 -10.93 -26.20 -47.96
N ARG A 127 -11.12 -25.58 -49.15
CA ARG A 127 -10.73 -24.17 -49.36
C ARG A 127 -11.54 -23.22 -48.49
N GLN A 128 -12.84 -23.47 -48.31
CA GLN A 128 -13.69 -22.67 -47.43
C GLN A 128 -13.29 -22.81 -45.95
N GLN A 129 -12.86 -24.01 -45.53
CA GLN A 129 -12.36 -24.25 -44.18
C GLN A 129 -11.11 -23.42 -43.88
N ILE A 130 -10.14 -23.34 -44.80
CA ILE A 130 -8.96 -22.47 -44.63
C ILE A 130 -9.37 -21.02 -44.40
N ILE A 131 -10.30 -20.48 -45.19
CA ILE A 131 -10.79 -19.10 -45.05
C ILE A 131 -11.44 -18.90 -43.67
N ASN A 132 -12.21 -19.88 -43.20
CA ASN A 132 -12.87 -19.81 -41.90
C ASN A 132 -11.85 -19.82 -40.75
N GLU A 133 -10.84 -20.69 -40.80
CA GLU A 133 -9.77 -20.75 -39.79
C GLU A 133 -8.89 -19.50 -39.82
N ALA A 134 -8.57 -18.96 -41.01
CA ALA A 134 -7.83 -17.70 -41.13
C ALA A 134 -8.61 -16.51 -40.53
N LYS A 135 -9.94 -16.44 -40.77
CA LYS A 135 -10.81 -15.44 -40.13
C LYS A 135 -10.92 -15.65 -38.61
N ALA A 136 -10.94 -16.90 -38.15
CA ALA A 136 -10.95 -17.21 -36.73
C ALA A 136 -9.64 -16.74 -36.07
N LEU A 137 -8.49 -17.04 -36.66
CA LEU A 137 -7.17 -16.60 -36.17
C LEU A 137 -7.06 -15.07 -36.14
N SER A 138 -7.49 -14.38 -37.21
CA SER A 138 -7.50 -12.91 -37.24
C SER A 138 -8.39 -12.32 -36.13
N ARG A 139 -9.55 -12.91 -35.85
CA ARG A 139 -10.39 -12.49 -34.73
C ARG A 139 -9.69 -12.68 -33.39
N ARG A 140 -8.95 -13.78 -33.19
CA ARG A 140 -8.17 -14.00 -31.96
C ARG A 140 -7.12 -12.91 -31.75
N PHE A 141 -6.36 -12.56 -32.79
CA PHE A 141 -5.38 -11.45 -32.72
C PHE A 141 -6.02 -10.10 -32.42
N ASN A 142 -7.20 -9.82 -32.98
CA ASN A 142 -7.88 -8.53 -32.81
C ASN A 142 -8.70 -8.42 -31.51
N THR A 143 -8.80 -9.49 -30.73
CA THR A 143 -9.55 -9.52 -29.46
C THR A 143 -8.66 -9.58 -28.23
N LEU A 144 -7.34 -9.78 -28.42
CA LEU A 144 -6.29 -9.52 -27.44
C LEU A 144 -6.01 -8.01 -27.35
#